data_AF-A0A925LP72-F1
#
_entry.id   AF-A0A925LP72-F1
#
_cell.length_a   1.000
_cell.length_b   1.000
_cell.length_c   1.000
_cell.angle_alpha   90.00
_cell.angle_beta   90.00
_cell.angle_gamma   90.00
#
_symmetry.space_group_name_H-M   'P 1'
#
loop_
_entity.id
_entity.type
_entity.pdbx_description
1 polymer ?
#
loop_
_entity_poly.entity_id
_entity_poly.type
_entity_poly.pdbx_seq_one_letter_code
_entity_poly.pdbx_strand_id
1 'polypeptide(L)'
;MRVFANLFLILFLADGGFSLVDELVSLFSPLMPFTALRSLLAVTVIVMAVPLYLCLGIDRRLPKRVFLPLLIFVYWSLISTWLFPVLADIRIYGLLMAGVQVVLGSLPLCCFRKGGARSLTMPPELFAAPFFSLRNTLIFSAANLPVIPLALVLLVFCAANAYMAEHTSGFMRLEPGGLKMTEKIYRRDNRTIRLAAMIHVGDRQYYDELAGSLAAGRL
;
A
#
# COMPACT_ATOMS: atom_id res chain seq x y z
N MET A 1 1.81 6.47 24.90
CA MET A 1 0.80 6.79 23.87
C MET A 1 1.09 8.10 23.12
N ARG A 2 1.21 9.26 23.77
CA ARG A 2 1.49 10.54 23.08
C ARG A 2 2.77 10.53 22.22
N VAL A 3 3.89 10.04 22.78
CA VAL A 3 5.17 9.96 22.06
C VAL A 3 5.04 9.09 20.82
N PHE A 4 4.41 7.92 20.96
CA PHE A 4 4.16 6.99 19.86
C PHE A 4 3.29 7.61 18.75
N ALA A 5 2.20 8.27 19.13
CA ALA A 5 1.30 8.94 18.19
C ALA A 5 1.97 10.09 17.43
N ASN A 6 2.80 10.89 18.12
CA ASN A 6 3.58 11.97 17.49
C ASN A 6 4.69 11.41 16.60
N LEU A 7 5.38 10.35 17.02
CA LEU A 7 6.40 9.68 16.22
C LEU A 7 5.80 9.17 14.90
N PHE A 8 4.63 8.52 14.96
CA PHE A 8 3.91 8.10 13.76
C PHE A 8 3.59 9.28 12.84
N LEU A 9 3.07 10.39 13.39
CA LEU A 9 2.73 11.57 12.59
C LEU A 9 3.95 12.18 11.90
N ILE A 10 5.08 12.26 12.61
CA ILE A 10 6.35 12.77 12.07
C ILE A 10 6.86 11.85 10.96
N LEU A 11 6.86 10.54 11.17
CA LEU A 11 7.29 9.56 10.18
C LEU A 11 6.39 9.58 8.94
N PHE A 12 5.08 9.66 9.14
CA PHE A 12 4.10 9.75 8.05
C PHE A 12 4.29 11.02 7.20
N LEU A 13 4.59 12.15 7.83
CA LEU A 13 4.86 13.41 7.14
C LEU A 13 6.23 13.39 6.45
N ALA A 14 7.26 12.82 7.09
CA ALA A 14 8.57 12.66 6.49
C ALA A 14 8.50 11.79 5.24
N ASP A 15 7.83 10.64 5.32
CA ASP A 15 7.61 9.73 4.19
C ASP A 15 6.89 10.44 3.02
N GLY A 16 5.81 11.16 3.30
CA GLY A 16 5.09 11.93 2.27
C GLY A 16 5.93 13.06 1.68
N GLY A 17 6.74 13.74 2.50
CA GLY A 17 7.63 14.81 2.06
C GLY A 17 8.75 14.31 1.16
N PHE A 18 9.44 13.22 1.55
CA PHE A 18 10.46 12.59 0.70
C PHE A 18 9.85 12.05 -0.59
N SER A 19 8.67 11.43 -0.51
CA SER A 19 7.95 10.95 -1.70
C SER A 19 7.62 12.10 -2.65
N LEU A 20 7.14 13.25 -2.13
CA LEU A 20 6.81 14.41 -2.95
C LEU A 20 8.06 14.98 -3.65
N VAL A 21 9.18 15.08 -2.92
CA VAL A 21 10.44 15.56 -3.50
C VAL A 21 10.96 14.60 -4.57
N ASP A 22 10.97 13.29 -4.31
CA ASP A 22 11.44 12.27 -5.27
C ASP A 22 10.57 12.29 -6.55
N GLU A 23 9.24 12.38 -6.40
CA GLU A 23 8.31 12.49 -7.53
C GLU A 23 8.51 13.79 -8.33
N LEU A 24 8.71 14.93 -7.65
CA LEU A 24 8.98 16.22 -8.31
C LEU A 24 10.33 16.21 -9.05
N VAL A 25 11.39 15.65 -8.44
CA VAL A 25 12.70 15.51 -9.09
C VAL A 25 12.59 14.61 -10.31
N SER A 26 11.80 13.53 -10.23
CA SER A 26 11.58 12.61 -11.34
C SER A 26 10.97 13.27 -12.58
N LEU A 27 10.26 14.40 -12.42
CA LEU A 27 9.70 15.17 -13.53
C LEU A 27 10.79 15.89 -14.34
N PHE A 28 11.87 16.33 -13.70
CA PHE A 28 12.95 17.10 -14.31
C PHE A 28 14.17 16.25 -14.67
N SER A 29 14.39 15.15 -13.97
CA SER A 29 15.53 14.25 -14.17
C SER A 29 15.12 12.81 -13.85
N PRO A 30 15.62 11.78 -14.56
CA PRO A 30 15.32 10.38 -14.23
C PRO A 30 15.95 9.91 -12.91
N LEU A 31 16.63 10.78 -12.17
CA LEU A 31 17.25 10.47 -10.89
C LEU A 31 16.18 10.37 -9.79
N MET A 32 16.20 9.25 -9.05
CA MET A 32 15.40 9.05 -7.83
C MET A 32 16.35 8.88 -6.63
N PRO A 33 16.96 9.96 -6.13
CA PRO A 33 18.05 9.88 -5.15
C PRO A 33 17.60 9.33 -3.80
N PHE A 34 16.31 9.41 -3.46
CA PHE A 34 15.81 9.05 -2.13
C PHE A 34 15.02 7.75 -2.10
N THR A 35 15.01 6.96 -3.18
CA THR A 35 14.17 5.75 -3.27
C THR A 35 14.40 4.77 -2.11
N ALA A 36 15.65 4.48 -1.75
CA ALA A 36 15.96 3.55 -0.66
C ALA A 36 15.45 4.07 0.71
N LEU A 37 15.64 5.37 0.98
CA LEU A 37 15.17 6.00 2.21
C LEU A 37 13.64 6.05 2.26
N ARG A 38 13.00 6.39 1.14
CA ARG A 38 11.54 6.38 0.97
C ARG A 38 10.96 5.00 1.23
N SER A 39 11.54 3.95 0.66
CA SER A 39 11.10 2.57 0.91
C SER A 39 11.22 2.18 2.38
N LEU A 40 12.32 2.55 3.04
CA LEU A 40 12.50 2.28 4.47
C LEU A 40 11.47 3.02 5.34
N LEU A 41 11.22 4.30 5.05
CA LEU A 41 10.23 5.11 5.74
C LEU A 41 8.82 4.57 5.54
N ALA A 42 8.43 4.26 4.31
CA ALA A 42 7.14 3.68 3.98
C ALA A 42 6.89 2.36 4.74
N VAL A 43 7.87 1.44 4.75
CA VAL A 43 7.77 0.19 5.52
C VAL A 43 7.62 0.48 7.02
N THR A 44 8.40 1.42 7.56
CA THR A 44 8.32 1.79 8.98
C THR A 44 6.93 2.36 9.33
N VAL A 45 6.38 3.22 8.47
CA VAL A 45 5.04 3.80 8.65
C VAL A 45 3.97 2.72 8.61
N ILE A 46 4.04 1.78 7.66
CA ILE A 46 3.10 0.65 7.56
C ILE A 46 3.17 -0.23 8.81
N VAL A 47 4.37 -0.59 9.27
CA VAL A 47 4.55 -1.41 10.48
C VAL A 47 4.01 -0.69 11.72
N MET A 48 4.20 0.63 11.83
CA MET A 48 3.68 1.44 12.93
C MET A 48 2.16 1.64 12.86
N ALA A 49 1.57 1.61 11.67
CA ALA A 49 0.13 1.77 11.45
C ALA A 49 -0.68 0.64 12.11
N VAL A 50 -0.16 -0.60 12.13
CA VAL A 50 -0.82 -1.77 12.71
C VAL A 50 -1.05 -1.62 14.23
N PRO A 51 -0.03 -1.43 15.08
CA PRO A 51 -0.24 -1.22 16.51
C PRO A 51 -1.01 0.07 16.80
N LEU A 52 -0.83 1.14 16.01
CA LEU A 52 -1.61 2.37 16.18
C LEU A 52 -3.11 2.14 15.97
N TYR A 53 -3.47 1.37 14.94
CA TYR A 53 -4.85 0.99 14.67
C TYR A 53 -5.47 0.17 15.81
N LEU A 54 -4.74 -0.81 16.35
CA LEU A 54 -5.18 -1.57 17.53
C LEU A 54 -5.36 -0.65 18.76
N CYS A 55 -4.44 0.30 18.95
CA CYS A 55 -4.54 1.30 20.00
C CYS A 55 -5.79 2.19 19.87
N LEU A 56 -6.28 2.49 18.66
CA LEU A 56 -7.54 3.24 18.50
C LEU A 56 -8.77 2.49 19.02
N GLY A 57 -8.74 1.15 19.01
CA GLY A 57 -9.81 0.32 19.56
C GLY A 57 -9.80 0.27 21.09
N ILE A 58 -8.60 0.22 21.69
CA ILE A 58 -8.41 0.07 23.14
C ILE A 58 -8.39 1.44 23.84
N ASP A 59 -7.59 2.37 23.34
CA ASP A 59 -7.36 3.69 23.94
C ASP A 59 -8.37 4.72 23.43
N ARG A 60 -9.21 5.22 24.33
CA ARG A 60 -10.20 6.27 24.03
C ARG A 60 -9.56 7.66 23.87
N ARG A 61 -8.34 7.86 24.35
CA ARG A 61 -7.63 9.16 24.32
C ARG A 61 -7.19 9.56 22.92
N LEU A 62 -7.01 8.60 22.01
CA LEU A 62 -6.52 8.89 20.68
C LEU A 62 -7.64 9.53 19.83
N PRO A 63 -7.38 10.70 19.20
CA PRO A 63 -8.35 11.36 18.34
C PRO A 63 -8.57 10.55 17.06
N LYS A 64 -9.57 9.66 17.07
CA LYS A 64 -9.93 8.78 15.94
C LYS A 64 -10.15 9.55 14.64
N ARG A 65 -10.73 10.74 14.72
CA ARG A 65 -10.97 11.63 13.56
C ARG A 65 -9.69 12.06 12.86
N VAL A 66 -8.57 12.11 13.60
CA VAL A 66 -7.26 12.48 13.06
C VAL A 66 -6.56 11.24 12.53
N PHE A 67 -6.43 10.17 13.31
CA PHE A 67 -5.60 9.04 12.89
C PHE A 67 -6.27 8.09 11.89
N LEU A 68 -7.61 8.00 11.90
CA LEU A 68 -8.31 7.07 11.01
C LEU A 68 -8.13 7.42 9.52
N PRO A 69 -8.26 8.68 9.06
CA PRO A 69 -7.95 9.04 7.67
C PRO A 69 -6.52 8.72 7.26
N LEU A 70 -5.53 8.96 8.15
CA LEU A 70 -4.13 8.64 7.88
C LEU A 70 -3.93 7.14 7.70
N LEU A 71 -4.50 6.32 8.59
CA LEU A 71 -4.42 4.87 8.51
C LEU A 71 -5.09 4.34 7.24
N ILE A 72 -6.29 4.82 6.91
CA ILE A 72 -6.98 4.47 5.67
C ILE A 72 -6.10 4.80 4.46
N PHE A 73 -5.47 5.98 4.46
CA PHE A 73 -4.56 6.38 3.38
C PHE A 73 -3.36 5.44 3.26
N VAL A 74 -2.69 5.09 4.37
CA VAL A 74 -1.55 4.14 4.36
C VAL A 74 -1.97 2.81 3.73
N TYR A 75 -3.06 2.19 4.21
CA TYR A 75 -3.52 0.91 3.66
C TYR A 75 -4.01 1.02 2.22
N TRP A 76 -4.68 2.12 1.87
CA TRP A 76 -5.10 2.37 0.50
C TRP A 76 -3.90 2.46 -0.44
N SER A 77 -2.86 3.23 -0.08
CA SER A 77 -1.65 3.38 -0.89
C SER A 77 -0.91 2.06 -1.13
N LEU A 78 -0.99 1.13 -0.18
CA LEU A 78 -0.39 -0.20 -0.30
C LEU A 78 -1.14 -1.10 -1.29
N ILE A 79 -2.47 -0.98 -1.33
CA ILE A 79 -3.35 -1.91 -2.06
C ILE A 79 -3.79 -1.35 -3.41
N SER A 80 -3.83 -0.03 -3.59
CA SER A 80 -4.46 0.63 -4.75
C SER A 80 -3.79 0.27 -6.09
N THR A 81 -2.45 0.29 -6.16
CA THR A 81 -1.71 -0.05 -7.39
C THR A 81 -1.82 -1.53 -7.72
N TRP A 82 -2.06 -2.37 -6.73
CA TRP A 82 -2.26 -3.79 -6.92
C TRP A 82 -3.69 -4.11 -7.38
N LEU A 83 -4.70 -3.45 -6.80
CA LEU A 83 -6.10 -3.56 -7.23
C LEU A 83 -6.33 -2.98 -8.63
N PHE A 84 -5.67 -1.85 -8.93
CA PHE A 84 -5.82 -1.13 -10.18
C PHE A 84 -4.44 -0.87 -10.81
N PRO A 85 -3.86 -1.87 -11.51
CA PRO A 85 -2.54 -1.73 -12.14
C PRO A 85 -2.43 -0.52 -13.08
N VAL A 86 -3.52 -0.14 -13.73
CA VAL A 86 -3.60 1.06 -14.60
C VAL A 86 -3.18 2.33 -13.87
N LEU A 87 -3.41 2.43 -12.54
CA LEU A 87 -2.97 3.59 -11.76
C LEU A 87 -1.45 3.71 -11.68
N ALA A 88 -0.72 2.58 -11.73
CA ALA A 88 0.74 2.58 -11.70
C ALA A 88 1.36 3.15 -12.99
N ASP A 89 0.66 3.02 -14.12
CA ASP A 89 1.11 3.56 -15.41
C ASP A 89 0.86 5.07 -15.53
N ILE A 90 -0.03 5.63 -14.68
CA ILE A 90 -0.31 7.06 -14.66
C ILE A 90 0.82 7.78 -13.91
N ARG A 91 1.70 8.45 -14.65
CA ARG A 91 2.85 9.20 -14.11
C ARG A 91 2.49 10.19 -12.98
N ILE A 92 1.30 10.80 -13.05
CA ILE A 92 0.85 11.81 -12.09
C ILE A 92 0.31 11.17 -10.80
N TYR A 93 0.00 9.87 -10.80
CA TYR A 93 -0.61 9.19 -9.66
C TYR A 93 0.30 9.20 -8.42
N GLY A 94 1.60 8.91 -8.59
CA GLY A 94 2.58 8.97 -7.50
C GLY A 94 2.65 10.36 -6.86
N LEU A 95 2.72 11.40 -7.69
CA LEU A 95 2.70 12.80 -7.24
C LEU A 95 1.41 13.17 -6.48
N LEU A 96 0.26 12.74 -6.98
CA LEU A 96 -1.04 12.98 -6.32
C LEU A 96 -1.08 12.29 -4.96
N MET A 97 -0.65 11.03 -4.87
CA MET A 97 -0.62 10.28 -3.62
C MET A 97 0.31 10.95 -2.60
N ALA A 98 1.52 11.35 -3.01
CA ALA A 98 2.45 12.08 -2.14
C ALA A 98 1.87 13.42 -1.67
N GLY A 99 1.20 14.16 -2.57
CA GLY A 99 0.52 15.41 -2.23
C GLY A 99 -0.60 15.21 -1.20
N VAL A 100 -1.46 14.20 -1.41
CA VAL A 100 -2.52 13.83 -0.46
C VAL A 100 -1.93 13.42 0.88
N GLN A 101 -0.83 12.66 0.90
CA GLN A 101 -0.14 12.26 2.13
C GLN A 101 0.31 13.47 2.96
N VAL A 102 0.96 14.45 2.32
CA VAL A 102 1.43 15.67 2.99
C VAL A 102 0.26 16.52 3.48
N VAL A 103 -0.81 16.67 2.68
CA VAL A 103 -2.02 17.38 3.10
C VAL A 103 -2.67 16.69 4.31
N LEU A 104 -2.87 15.38 4.25
CA LEU A 104 -3.45 14.61 5.36
C LEU A 104 -2.56 14.66 6.61
N GLY A 105 -1.24 14.58 6.47
CA GLY A 105 -0.30 14.66 7.58
C GLY A 105 -0.22 16.05 8.22
N SER A 106 -0.45 17.11 7.44
CA SER A 106 -0.41 18.50 7.91
C SER A 106 -1.74 19.00 8.49
N LEU A 107 -2.89 18.45 8.07
CA LEU A 107 -4.21 18.81 8.58
C LEU A 107 -4.31 18.77 10.13
N PRO A 108 -3.83 17.73 10.82
CA PRO A 108 -3.82 17.69 12.29
C PRO A 108 -3.02 18.84 12.89
N LEU A 109 -1.86 19.16 12.32
CA LEU A 109 -1.02 20.26 12.77
C LEU A 109 -1.75 21.60 12.60
N CYS A 110 -2.42 21.83 11.48
CA CYS A 110 -3.21 23.04 11.23
C CYS A 110 -4.40 23.18 12.18
N CYS A 111 -5.11 22.09 12.47
CA CYS A 111 -6.25 22.09 13.39
C CYS A 111 -5.82 22.40 14.84
N PHE A 112 -4.68 21.88 15.29
CA PHE A 112 -4.20 22.10 16.67
C PHE A 112 -3.45 23.44 16.84
N ARG A 113 -2.91 24.02 15.76
CA ARG A 113 -2.24 25.34 15.79
C ARG A 113 -3.16 26.52 16.09
N LYS A 114 -4.48 26.38 15.90
CA LYS A 114 -5.46 27.44 16.19
C LYS A 114 -5.57 27.80 17.70
N GLY A 115 -4.97 27.01 18.58
CA GLY A 115 -4.92 27.25 20.04
C GLY A 115 -3.67 27.96 20.58
N GLY A 116 -2.80 28.52 19.73
CA GLY A 116 -1.68 29.39 20.16
C GLY A 116 -0.34 28.70 20.45
N ALA A 117 -0.27 27.37 20.52
CA ALA A 117 0.99 26.64 20.67
C ALA A 117 1.59 26.22 19.31
N ARG A 118 2.76 26.76 18.94
CA ARG A 118 3.55 26.37 17.76
C ARG A 118 4.28 25.03 17.96
N SER A 119 3.55 23.95 18.25
CA SER A 119 4.19 22.62 18.36
C SER A 119 3.83 21.69 17.21
N LEU A 120 4.85 20.97 16.72
CA LEU A 120 4.71 19.81 15.82
C LEU A 120 4.09 18.58 16.51
N THR A 121 3.81 18.68 17.82
CA THR A 121 3.29 17.60 18.65
C THR A 121 1.87 17.89 19.13
N MET A 122 1.04 16.85 19.24
CA MET A 122 -0.31 16.98 19.80
C MET A 122 -0.28 17.47 21.26
N PRO A 123 -1.15 18.42 21.64
CA PRO A 123 -1.18 18.97 23.00
C PRO A 123 -1.51 17.89 24.05
N PRO A 124 -0.92 17.96 25.26
CA PRO A 124 -1.15 17.00 26.35
C PRO A 124 -2.62 16.87 26.74
N GLU A 125 -3.38 17.95 26.64
CA GLU A 125 -4.79 18.05 27.05
C GLU A 125 -5.69 17.06 26.31
N LEU A 126 -5.36 16.70 25.06
CA LEU A 126 -6.11 15.71 24.29
C LEU A 126 -6.04 14.30 24.89
N PHE A 127 -5.03 14.03 25.73
CA PHE A 127 -4.80 12.71 26.32
C PHE A 127 -5.29 12.58 27.76
N ALA A 128 -6.03 13.57 28.28
CA ALA A 128 -6.51 13.61 29.66
C ALA A 128 -7.69 12.66 29.98
N ALA A 129 -8.31 12.06 28.96
CA ALA A 129 -9.45 11.15 29.12
C ALA A 129 -9.06 9.81 29.79
N PRO A 130 -10.02 8.96 30.23
CA PRO A 130 -9.73 7.59 30.66
C PRO A 130 -9.11 6.77 29.53
N PHE A 131 -8.13 5.93 29.85
CA PHE A 131 -7.41 5.10 28.87
C PHE A 131 -8.35 4.06 28.23
N PHE A 132 -8.95 3.19 29.04
CA PHE A 132 -9.79 2.09 28.57
C PHE A 132 -11.28 2.42 28.66
N SER A 133 -12.05 1.96 27.68
CA SER A 133 -13.51 1.98 27.72
C SER A 133 -14.08 0.78 26.98
N LEU A 134 -14.72 -0.14 27.69
CA LEU A 134 -15.34 -1.34 27.10
C LEU A 134 -16.32 -0.99 25.97
N ARG A 135 -17.11 0.08 26.15
CA ARG A 135 -18.02 0.60 25.11
C ARG A 135 -17.28 1.01 23.84
N ASN A 136 -16.12 1.68 23.98
CA ASN A 136 -15.31 2.09 22.84
C ASN A 136 -14.77 0.88 22.06
N THR A 137 -14.27 -0.12 22.79
CA THR A 137 -13.75 -1.36 22.21
C THR A 137 -14.86 -2.15 21.52
N LEU A 138 -16.03 -2.31 22.15
CA LEU A 138 -17.17 -3.01 21.54
C LEU A 138 -17.65 -2.31 20.26
N ILE A 139 -17.81 -0.98 20.27
CA ILE A 139 -18.22 -0.23 19.07
C ILE A 139 -17.15 -0.35 17.97
N PHE A 140 -15.87 -0.27 18.32
CA PHE A 140 -14.78 -0.41 17.36
C PHE A 140 -14.74 -1.82 16.77
N SER A 141 -14.89 -2.87 17.59
CA SER A 141 -14.97 -4.25 17.14
C SER A 141 -16.17 -4.48 16.22
N ALA A 142 -17.35 -3.95 16.57
CA ALA A 142 -18.54 -4.04 15.73
C ALA A 142 -18.34 -3.33 14.38
N ALA A 143 -17.71 -2.15 14.37
CA ALA A 143 -17.40 -1.43 13.13
C ALA A 143 -16.40 -2.16 12.23
N ASN A 144 -15.58 -3.06 12.80
CA ASN A 144 -14.61 -3.87 12.06
C ASN A 144 -15.16 -5.20 11.57
N LEU A 145 -16.38 -5.57 11.97
CA LEU A 145 -17.04 -6.78 11.49
C LEU A 145 -17.09 -6.90 9.95
N PRO A 146 -17.35 -5.83 9.17
CA PRO A 146 -17.24 -5.90 7.70
C PRO A 146 -15.81 -5.79 7.17
N VAL A 147 -14.88 -5.20 7.93
CA VAL A 147 -13.47 -5.00 7.50
C VAL A 147 -12.68 -6.31 7.58
N ILE A 148 -12.95 -7.13 8.60
CA ILE A 148 -12.30 -8.43 8.82
C ILE A 148 -12.43 -9.37 7.62
N PRO A 149 -13.64 -9.67 7.07
CA PRO A 149 -13.77 -10.58 5.94
C PRO A 149 -13.05 -10.03 4.70
N LEU A 150 -13.10 -8.72 4.46
CA LEU A 150 -12.35 -8.09 3.36
C LEU A 150 -10.83 -8.28 3.54
N ALA A 151 -10.32 -8.04 4.75
CA ALA A 151 -8.91 -8.23 5.06
C ALA A 151 -8.49 -9.70 4.93
N LEU A 152 -9.34 -10.66 5.32
CA LEU A 152 -9.08 -12.09 5.15
C LEU A 152 -9.03 -12.49 3.68
N VAL A 153 -9.97 -12.01 2.85
CA VAL A 153 -9.96 -12.26 1.40
C VAL A 153 -8.67 -11.73 0.77
N LEU A 154 -8.28 -10.49 1.10
CA LEU A 154 -7.04 -9.90 0.61
C LEU A 154 -5.81 -10.70 1.08
N LEU A 155 -5.79 -11.15 2.34
CA LEU A 155 -4.68 -11.93 2.88
C LEU A 155 -4.57 -13.30 2.20
N VAL A 156 -5.69 -14.00 1.99
CA VAL A 156 -5.74 -15.27 1.25
C VAL A 156 -5.24 -15.05 -0.18
N PHE A 157 -5.67 -13.97 -0.84
CA PHE A 157 -5.23 -13.67 -2.19
C PHE A 157 -3.74 -13.35 -2.27
N CYS A 158 -3.21 -12.53 -1.35
CA CYS A 158 -1.78 -12.24 -1.28
C CYS A 158 -0.97 -13.52 -1.00
N ALA A 159 -1.43 -14.38 -0.09
CA ALA A 159 -0.79 -15.64 0.22
C ALA A 159 -0.82 -16.60 -0.98
N ALA A 160 -1.94 -16.71 -1.70
CA ALA A 160 -2.06 -17.49 -2.91
C ALA A 160 -1.12 -16.98 -4.01
N ASN A 161 -1.08 -15.67 -4.24
CA ASN A 161 -0.14 -15.07 -5.21
C ASN A 161 1.32 -15.34 -4.84
N ALA A 162 1.70 -15.20 -3.56
CA ALA A 162 3.04 -15.49 -3.09
C ALA A 162 3.40 -16.97 -3.26
N TYR A 163 2.48 -17.88 -2.87
CA TYR A 163 2.64 -19.31 -3.04
C TYR A 163 2.84 -19.70 -4.51
N MET A 164 2.04 -19.14 -5.43
CA MET A 164 2.14 -19.38 -6.87
C MET A 164 3.43 -18.83 -7.45
N ALA A 165 3.83 -17.61 -7.05
CA ALA A 165 5.09 -17.01 -7.48
C ALA A 165 6.29 -17.84 -7.01
N GLU A 166 6.27 -18.40 -5.80
CA GLU A 166 7.35 -19.25 -5.30
C GLU A 166 7.39 -20.61 -6.04
N HIS A 167 6.27 -21.31 -6.14
CA HIS A 167 6.20 -22.66 -6.73
C HIS A 167 6.38 -22.67 -8.25
N THR A 168 6.04 -21.57 -8.92
CA THR A 168 6.26 -21.43 -10.37
C THR A 168 7.53 -20.66 -10.68
N SER A 169 8.44 -20.43 -9.72
CA SER A 169 9.65 -19.60 -9.93
C SER A 169 9.34 -18.23 -10.55
N GLY A 170 8.15 -17.68 -10.27
CA GLY A 170 7.65 -16.39 -10.74
C GLY A 170 7.11 -16.38 -12.16
N PHE A 171 6.86 -17.54 -12.77
CA PHE A 171 6.25 -17.67 -14.10
C PHE A 171 4.73 -17.45 -14.09
N MET A 172 4.10 -17.58 -12.93
CA MET A 172 2.66 -17.41 -12.73
C MET A 172 2.41 -16.39 -11.61
N ARG A 173 1.46 -15.49 -11.85
CA ARG A 173 1.00 -14.48 -10.88
C ARG A 173 -0.51 -14.44 -10.83
N LEU A 174 -1.03 -14.26 -9.63
CA LEU A 174 -2.45 -14.04 -9.40
C LEU A 174 -2.69 -12.53 -9.25
N GLU A 175 -3.51 -11.98 -10.14
CA GLU A 175 -3.91 -10.57 -10.13
C GLU A 175 -5.44 -10.47 -10.03
N PRO A 176 -6.01 -9.35 -9.58
CA PRO A 176 -7.47 -9.19 -9.47
C PRO A 176 -8.23 -9.49 -10.77
N GLY A 177 -7.58 -9.31 -11.94
CA GLY A 177 -8.11 -9.66 -13.25
C GLY A 177 -7.97 -11.14 -13.65
N GLY A 178 -7.45 -11.99 -12.78
CA GLY A 178 -7.26 -13.42 -12.99
C GLY A 178 -5.80 -13.87 -12.96
N LEU A 179 -5.57 -15.04 -13.56
CA LEU A 179 -4.27 -15.68 -13.60
C LEU A 179 -3.44 -15.16 -14.78
N LYS A 180 -2.26 -14.60 -14.52
CA LYS A 180 -1.33 -14.12 -15.57
C LYS A 180 -0.06 -14.95 -15.63
N MET A 181 0.31 -15.35 -16.84
CA MET A 181 1.61 -15.96 -17.14
C MET A 181 2.62 -14.88 -17.48
N THR A 182 3.84 -15.00 -16.97
CA THR A 182 4.95 -14.09 -17.28
C THR A 182 5.96 -14.81 -18.17
N GLU A 183 6.34 -14.18 -19.29
CA GLU A 183 7.49 -14.60 -20.07
C GLU A 183 8.79 -14.10 -19.40
N LYS A 184 9.79 -14.97 -19.26
CA LYS A 184 11.13 -14.55 -18.80
C LYS A 184 12.14 -14.65 -19.92
N ILE A 185 12.84 -13.54 -20.17
CA ILE A 185 13.89 -13.45 -21.18
C ILE A 185 15.24 -13.40 -20.46
N TYR A 186 16.04 -14.44 -20.62
CA TYR A 186 17.40 -14.50 -20.13
C TYR A 186 18.37 -14.22 -21.26
N ARG A 187 19.31 -13.30 -21.04
CA ARG A 187 20.36 -12.98 -22.01
C ARG A 187 21.72 -13.32 -21.42
N ARG A 188 22.47 -14.16 -22.10
CA ARG A 188 23.85 -14.50 -21.73
C ARG A 188 24.72 -14.45 -22.99
N ASP A 189 25.70 -13.56 -22.97
CA ASP A 189 26.59 -13.28 -24.09
C ASP A 189 25.78 -12.95 -25.37
N ASN A 190 25.96 -13.75 -26.42
CA ASN A 190 25.29 -13.61 -27.71
C ASN A 190 24.03 -14.51 -27.85
N ARG A 191 23.51 -15.06 -26.75
CA ARG A 191 22.33 -15.94 -26.75
C ARG A 191 21.20 -15.35 -25.89
N THR A 192 19.99 -15.42 -26.42
CA THR A 192 18.75 -15.03 -25.73
C THR A 192 17.87 -16.26 -25.58
N ILE A 193 17.55 -16.63 -24.34
CA ILE A 193 16.65 -17.73 -24.01
C ILE A 193 15.33 -17.10 -23.55
N ARG A 194 14.25 -17.37 -24.28
CA ARG A 194 12.89 -16.94 -23.95
C ARG A 194 12.14 -18.11 -23.35
N LEU A 195 11.74 -18.00 -22.10
CA LEU A 195 10.93 -19.00 -21.40
C LEU A 195 9.51 -18.47 -21.26
N ALA A 196 8.62 -18.97 -22.12
CA ALA A 196 7.18 -18.72 -22.03
C ALA A 196 6.53 -19.80 -21.18
N ALA A 197 5.85 -19.40 -20.12
CA ALA A 197 5.08 -20.33 -19.30
C ALA A 197 3.81 -20.76 -20.03
N MET A 198 3.53 -22.06 -20.04
CA MET A 198 2.29 -22.61 -20.57
C MET A 198 1.55 -23.39 -19.47
N ILE A 199 0.25 -23.17 -19.37
CA ILE A 199 -0.64 -24.00 -18.57
C ILE A 199 -1.17 -25.09 -19.49
N HIS A 200 -0.86 -26.35 -19.18
CA HIS A 200 -1.44 -27.47 -19.90
C HIS A 200 -2.86 -27.72 -19.38
N VAL A 201 -3.85 -27.13 -20.05
CA VAL A 201 -5.26 -27.52 -19.84
C VAL A 201 -5.50 -28.76 -20.70
N GLY A 202 -5.89 -29.87 -20.10
CA GLY A 202 -6.14 -31.14 -20.80
C GLY A 202 -7.41 -31.13 -21.64
N ASP A 203 -7.62 -30.08 -22.43
CA ASP A 203 -8.78 -29.90 -23.31
C ASP A 203 -8.30 -29.78 -24.75
N ARG A 204 -8.79 -30.69 -25.59
CA ARG A 204 -8.44 -30.77 -27.01
C ARG A 204 -8.88 -29.53 -27.78
N GLN A 205 -10.04 -28.96 -27.45
CA GLN A 205 -10.56 -27.77 -28.14
C GLN A 205 -9.66 -26.55 -27.94
N TYR A 206 -9.09 -26.40 -26.74
CA TYR A 206 -8.15 -25.32 -26.44
C TYR A 206 -6.88 -25.37 -27.30
N TYR A 207 -6.32 -26.56 -27.54
CA TYR A 207 -5.13 -26.70 -28.39
C TYR A 207 -5.40 -26.37 -29.85
N ASP A 208 -6.58 -26.76 -30.36
CA ASP A 208 -6.99 -26.47 -31.73
C ASP A 208 -7.15 -24.94 -31.93
N GLU A 209 -7.74 -24.23 -30.95
CA GLU A 209 -7.88 -22.77 -30.97
C GLU A 209 -6.53 -22.03 -30.82
N LEU A 210 -5.67 -22.47 -29.89
CA LEU A 210 -4.36 -21.87 -29.67
C LEU A 210 -3.47 -22.01 -30.91
N ALA A 211 -3.43 -23.19 -31.53
CA ALA A 211 -2.68 -23.43 -32.76
C ALA A 211 -3.17 -22.54 -33.91
N GLY A 212 -4.49 -22.34 -34.03
CA GLY A 212 -5.09 -21.42 -35.00
C GLY A 212 -4.69 -19.96 -34.77
N SER A 213 -4.67 -19.50 -33.52
CA SER A 213 -4.33 -18.11 -33.17
C SER A 213 -2.86 -17.75 -33.45
N LEU A 214 -1.94 -18.69 -33.26
CA LEU A 214 -0.51 -18.50 -33.51
C LEU A 214 -0.16 -18.55 -35.00
N ALA A 215 -0.93 -19.29 -35.80
CA ALA A 215 -0.74 -19.38 -37.26
C ALA A 215 -1.17 -18.09 -37.98
N ALA A 216 -2.17 -17.37 -37.47
CA ALA A 216 -2.68 -16.13 -38.06
C ALA A 216 -1.72 -14.92 -37.93
N GLY A 217 -0.70 -15.00 -37.06
CA GLY A 217 0.29 -13.95 -36.83
C GLY A 217 1.54 -14.00 -37.73
N ARG A 218 1.58 -14.88 -38.74
CA ARG A 218 2.64 -14.92 -39.78
C ARG A 218 2.12 -14.31 -41.08
N LEU A 219 2.09 -12.98 -41.15
CA LEU A 219 2.14 -12.19 -42.37
C LEU A 219 3.18 -11.10 -42.20
#